data_AF-A0A9P1APY8-F1
#
_entry.id   AF-A0A9P1APY8-F1
#
_cell.length_a   1.000
_cell.length_b   1.000
_cell.length_c   1.000
_cell.angle_alpha   90.00
_cell.angle_beta   90.00
_cell.angle_gamma   90.00
#
_symmetry.space_group_name_H-M   'P 1'
#
loop_
_entity.id
_entity.type
_entity.pdbx_description
1 polymer ?
#
loop_
_entity_poly.entity_id
_entity_poly.type
_entity_poly.pdbx_seq_one_letter_code
_entity_poly.pdbx_strand_id
1 'polypeptide(L)'
;MLLRLSVLVVCLFAVSVSSKHKRGNDPEFLKNVTNDQRSTFFQIANNPGISIQQKEDKLTQWAKVNNFSEQYAEFEKNVTVHKAELSKNVTAVIERLAAAKVEVDKIFADKTMTRTQQKDKVEELKKTYPQEVETLFYIGGLFEHHKGRKHEKPKNGSEEGKGGKRNKHH
;
A
#
# COMPACT_ATOMS: atom_id res chain seq x y z
N MET A 1 -17.44 -24.86 -5.28
CA MET A 1 -16.42 -24.39 -6.24
C MET A 1 -16.10 -22.94 -5.92
N LEU A 2 -14.96 -22.68 -5.27
CA LEU A 2 -14.50 -21.35 -4.91
C LEU A 2 -13.71 -20.78 -6.10
N LEU A 3 -14.34 -19.91 -6.89
CA LEU A 3 -13.64 -19.17 -7.94
C LEU A 3 -12.76 -18.12 -7.29
N ARG A 4 -11.46 -18.44 -7.17
CA ARG A 4 -10.41 -17.44 -6.95
C ARG A 4 -10.29 -16.61 -8.23
N LEU A 5 -11.08 -15.54 -8.35
CA LEU A 5 -10.77 -14.48 -9.30
C LEU A 5 -9.59 -13.69 -8.74
N SER A 6 -8.41 -14.08 -9.18
CA SER A 6 -7.19 -13.31 -9.04
C SER A 6 -7.31 -12.09 -9.94
N VAL A 7 -7.81 -10.97 -9.41
CA VAL A 7 -7.77 -9.67 -10.08
C VAL A 7 -6.82 -8.77 -9.29
N LEU A 8 -5.54 -8.97 -9.55
CA LEU A 8 -4.52 -7.95 -9.31
C LEU A 8 -4.70 -6.87 -10.37
N VAL A 9 -5.50 -5.85 -10.07
CA VAL A 9 -5.41 -4.55 -10.75
C VAL A 9 -5.34 -3.49 -9.66
N VAL A 10 -4.11 -3.24 -9.23
CA VAL A 10 -3.75 -2.32 -8.15
C VAL A 10 -3.76 -0.88 -8.65
N CYS A 11 -4.54 -0.06 -7.96
CA CYS A 11 -4.32 1.35 -7.61
C CYS A 11 -3.81 2.33 -8.69
N LEU A 12 -4.71 3.21 -9.14
CA LEU A 12 -4.39 4.58 -9.57
C LEU A 12 -4.90 5.62 -8.56
N PHE A 13 -4.61 5.40 -7.28
CA PHE A 13 -4.55 6.49 -6.31
C PHE A 13 -3.31 6.31 -5.44
N ALA A 14 -2.15 6.60 -6.02
CA ALA A 14 -1.02 7.07 -5.25
C ALA A 14 -0.80 8.52 -5.64
N VAL A 15 -1.01 9.44 -4.69
CA VAL A 15 -0.32 10.72 -4.73
C VAL A 15 1.16 10.40 -4.54
N SER A 16 1.86 10.13 -5.63
CA SER A 16 3.31 9.91 -5.63
C SER A 16 3.98 11.18 -6.15
N VAL A 17 4.57 11.93 -5.22
CA VAL A 17 5.70 12.81 -5.49
C VAL A 17 6.74 12.00 -6.27
N SER A 18 7.16 12.56 -7.41
CA SER A 18 8.14 12.10 -8.41
C SER A 18 8.86 10.77 -8.11
N SER A 19 8.58 9.73 -8.90
CA SER A 19 9.44 8.55 -8.98
C SER A 19 9.33 7.89 -10.36
N LYS A 20 10.49 7.45 -10.87
CA LYS A 20 10.69 6.76 -12.15
C LYS A 20 9.64 5.65 -12.34
N HIS A 21 9.00 5.63 -13.52
CA HIS A 21 7.88 4.74 -13.82
C HIS A 21 8.31 3.26 -13.73
N LYS A 22 7.77 2.52 -12.76
CA LYS A 22 7.85 1.05 -12.76
C LYS A 22 6.83 0.54 -13.78
N ARG A 23 7.30 -0.11 -14.86
CA ARG A 23 6.48 -0.71 -15.95
C ARG A 23 5.53 -1.86 -15.52
N GLY A 24 5.37 -2.10 -14.22
CA GLY A 24 4.66 -3.26 -13.69
C GLY A 24 3.18 -3.03 -13.36
N ASN A 25 2.70 -1.78 -13.42
CA ASN A 25 1.35 -1.43 -12.97
C ASN A 25 0.56 -0.62 -14.01
N ASP A 26 0.92 -0.76 -15.29
CA ASP A 26 0.24 -0.06 -16.38
C ASP A 26 -1.03 -0.83 -16.78
N PRO A 27 -2.09 -0.11 -17.22
CA PRO A 27 -3.21 -0.71 -17.95
C PRO A 27 -2.73 -1.63 -19.08
N GLU A 28 -3.42 -2.76 -19.28
CA GLU A 28 -3.01 -3.79 -20.25
C GLU A 28 -2.82 -3.23 -21.66
N PHE A 29 -3.74 -2.34 -22.09
CA PHE A 29 -3.69 -1.74 -23.42
C PHE A 29 -2.46 -0.83 -23.63
N LEU A 30 -1.82 -0.34 -22.55
CA LEU A 30 -0.58 0.46 -22.63
C LEU A 30 0.70 -0.37 -22.75
N LYS A 31 0.61 -1.71 -22.71
CA LYS A 31 1.80 -2.56 -22.91
C LYS A 31 2.24 -2.62 -24.37
N ASN A 32 1.32 -2.42 -25.30
CA ASN A 32 1.54 -2.57 -26.74
C ASN A 32 1.56 -1.23 -27.51
N VAL A 33 1.77 -0.12 -26.82
CA VAL A 33 1.81 1.23 -27.42
C VAL A 33 3.24 1.74 -27.57
N THR A 34 3.46 2.76 -28.40
CA THR A 34 4.80 3.38 -28.52
C THR A 34 5.19 4.09 -27.23
N ASN A 35 6.50 4.30 -27.02
CA ASN A 35 6.97 5.05 -25.85
C ASN A 35 6.36 6.47 -25.78
N ASP A 36 6.12 7.12 -26.92
CA ASP A 36 5.54 8.45 -26.99
C ASP A 36 4.05 8.45 -26.62
N GLN A 37 3.29 7.46 -27.10
CA GLN A 37 1.89 7.24 -26.73
C GLN A 37 1.77 7.01 -25.22
N ARG A 38 2.61 6.12 -24.69
CA ARG A 38 2.66 5.85 -23.25
C ARG A 38 3.03 7.09 -22.44
N SER A 39 4.03 7.85 -22.89
CA SER A 39 4.48 9.08 -22.22
C SER A 39 3.35 10.12 -22.16
N THR A 40 2.68 10.37 -23.27
CA THR A 40 1.58 11.35 -23.36
C THR A 40 0.36 10.94 -22.53
N PHE A 41 0.04 9.64 -22.46
CA PHE A 41 -0.98 9.13 -21.56
C PHE A 41 -0.68 9.50 -20.10
N PHE A 42 0.53 9.17 -19.61
CA PHE A 42 0.89 9.42 -18.21
C PHE A 42 1.08 10.90 -17.89
N GLN A 43 1.49 11.72 -18.87
CA GLN A 43 1.51 13.17 -18.72
C GLN A 43 0.11 13.73 -18.43
N ILE A 44 -0.93 13.22 -19.09
CA ILE A 44 -2.32 13.64 -18.82
C ILE A 44 -2.80 13.05 -17.48
N ALA A 45 -2.68 11.74 -17.30
CA ALA A 45 -3.22 11.03 -16.15
C ALA A 45 -2.65 11.55 -14.81
N ASN A 46 -1.36 11.88 -14.78
CA ASN A 46 -0.67 12.33 -13.57
C ASN A 46 -0.62 13.85 -13.43
N ASN A 47 -1.22 14.63 -14.34
CA ASN A 47 -1.18 16.08 -14.27
C ASN A 47 -1.90 16.60 -13.01
N PRO A 48 -1.22 17.24 -12.06
CA PRO A 48 -1.87 17.76 -10.86
C PRO A 48 -2.59 19.09 -11.09
N GLY A 49 -2.35 19.76 -12.21
CA GLY A 49 -2.89 21.09 -12.53
C GLY A 49 -4.21 21.10 -13.31
N ILE A 50 -4.81 19.94 -13.56
CA ILE A 50 -6.11 19.82 -14.24
C ILE A 50 -7.09 18.99 -13.41
N SER A 51 -8.38 19.30 -13.57
CA SER A 51 -9.46 18.59 -12.88
C SER A 51 -9.56 17.14 -13.36
N ILE A 52 -10.25 16.30 -12.58
CA ILE A 52 -10.50 14.91 -12.95
C ILE A 52 -11.29 14.84 -14.26
N GLN A 53 -12.35 15.65 -14.40
CA GLN A 53 -13.11 15.74 -15.66
C GLN A 53 -12.21 16.11 -16.84
N GLN A 54 -11.32 17.08 -16.66
CA GLN A 54 -10.37 17.48 -17.71
C GLN A 54 -9.40 16.35 -18.07
N LYS A 55 -9.02 15.48 -17.12
CA LYS A 55 -8.23 14.27 -17.42
C LYS A 55 -9.04 13.30 -18.25
N GLU A 56 -10.27 13.01 -17.86
CA GLU A 56 -11.16 12.08 -18.56
C GLU A 56 -11.40 12.53 -20.01
N ASP A 57 -11.70 13.82 -20.22
CA ASP A 57 -11.89 14.39 -21.55
C ASP A 57 -10.61 14.27 -22.41
N LYS A 58 -9.45 14.63 -21.84
CA LYS A 58 -8.16 14.58 -22.54
C LYS A 58 -7.71 13.16 -22.84
N LEU A 59 -7.94 12.21 -21.93
CA LEU A 59 -7.60 10.80 -22.13
C LEU A 59 -8.53 10.13 -23.14
N THR A 60 -9.81 10.49 -23.16
CA THR A 60 -10.75 10.08 -24.21
C THR A 60 -10.31 10.59 -25.58
N GLN A 61 -9.90 11.86 -25.67
CA GLN A 61 -9.34 12.42 -26.90
C GLN A 61 -8.03 11.74 -27.30
N TRP A 62 -7.13 11.51 -26.33
CA TRP A 62 -5.87 10.80 -26.55
C TRP A 62 -6.11 9.39 -27.10
N ALA A 63 -7.09 8.67 -26.57
CA ALA A 63 -7.45 7.33 -27.04
C ALA A 63 -7.98 7.38 -28.47
N LYS A 64 -8.81 8.37 -28.81
CA LYS A 64 -9.31 8.58 -30.17
C LYS A 64 -8.19 8.85 -31.17
N VAL A 65 -7.26 9.75 -30.85
CA VAL A 65 -6.13 10.12 -31.74
C VAL A 65 -5.18 8.93 -31.96
N ASN A 66 -5.05 8.06 -30.97
CA ASN A 66 -4.13 6.92 -31.01
C ASN A 66 -4.80 5.59 -31.38
N ASN A 67 -6.09 5.58 -31.76
CA ASN A 67 -6.88 4.40 -32.11
C ASN A 67 -7.01 3.37 -30.96
N PHE A 68 -7.14 3.84 -29.72
CA PHE A 68 -7.38 3.04 -28.52
C PHE A 68 -8.76 3.27 -27.87
N SER A 69 -9.73 3.84 -28.61
CA SER A 69 -11.03 4.22 -28.05
C SER A 69 -11.75 3.08 -27.34
N GLU A 70 -11.78 1.89 -27.94
CA GLU A 70 -12.47 0.73 -27.37
C GLU A 70 -11.77 0.23 -26.09
N GLN A 71 -10.45 0.08 -26.14
CA GLN A 71 -9.64 -0.38 -25.02
C GLN A 71 -9.66 0.61 -23.84
N TYR A 72 -9.68 1.92 -24.15
CA TYR A 72 -9.77 2.95 -23.14
C TYR A 72 -11.16 2.99 -22.49
N ALA A 73 -12.23 2.86 -23.27
CA ALA A 73 -13.59 2.79 -22.74
C ALA A 73 -13.80 1.55 -21.84
N GLU A 74 -13.24 0.40 -22.23
CA GLU A 74 -13.26 -0.80 -21.38
C GLU A 74 -12.46 -0.59 -20.08
N PHE A 75 -11.27 0.01 -20.19
CA PHE A 75 -10.45 0.36 -19.03
C PHE A 75 -11.21 1.28 -18.06
N GLU A 76 -11.85 2.34 -18.56
CA GLU A 76 -12.63 3.29 -17.75
C GLU A 76 -13.80 2.61 -17.03
N LYS A 77 -14.53 1.74 -17.74
CA LYS A 77 -15.61 0.94 -17.15
C LYS A 77 -15.09 0.06 -16.02
N ASN A 78 -13.98 -0.65 -16.25
CA ASN A 78 -13.37 -1.52 -15.25
C ASN A 78 -12.90 -0.75 -14.02
N VAL A 79 -12.29 0.43 -14.22
CA VAL A 79 -11.89 1.33 -13.13
C VAL A 79 -13.11 1.78 -12.33
N THR A 80 -14.22 2.13 -12.99
CA THR A 80 -15.45 2.59 -12.33
C THR A 80 -16.06 1.49 -11.47
N VAL A 81 -16.20 0.28 -12.02
CA VAL A 81 -16.71 -0.89 -11.29
C VAL A 81 -15.80 -1.21 -10.09
N HIS A 82 -14.50 -1.23 -10.30
CA HIS A 82 -13.54 -1.53 -9.24
C HIS A 82 -13.58 -0.48 -8.12
N LYS A 83 -13.69 0.81 -8.43
CA LYS A 83 -13.84 1.87 -7.43
C LYS A 83 -15.11 1.68 -6.60
N ALA A 84 -16.24 1.33 -7.23
CA ALA A 84 -17.49 1.08 -6.54
C ALA A 84 -17.40 -0.15 -5.62
N GLU A 85 -16.78 -1.23 -6.08
CA GLU A 85 -16.54 -2.44 -5.28
C GLU A 85 -15.62 -2.15 -4.09
N LEU A 86 -14.51 -1.44 -4.32
CA LEU A 86 -13.59 -1.04 -3.26
C LEU A 86 -14.30 -0.17 -2.20
N SER A 87 -15.08 0.82 -2.64
CA SER A 87 -15.87 1.66 -1.73
C SER A 87 -16.81 0.82 -0.88
N LYS A 88 -17.54 -0.11 -1.48
CA LYS A 88 -18.43 -1.03 -0.76
C LYS A 88 -17.68 -1.88 0.26
N ASN A 89 -16.53 -2.43 -0.12
CA ASN A 89 -15.71 -3.26 0.76
C ASN A 89 -15.16 -2.45 1.96
N VAL A 90 -14.70 -1.22 1.72
CA VAL A 90 -14.27 -0.30 2.80
C VAL A 90 -15.42 0.02 3.75
N THR A 91 -16.61 0.33 3.22
CA THR A 91 -17.80 0.56 4.04
C THR A 91 -18.12 -0.65 4.92
N ALA A 92 -18.10 -1.87 4.36
CA ALA A 92 -18.39 -3.08 5.11
C ALA A 92 -17.40 -3.33 6.27
N VAL A 93 -16.10 -3.02 6.06
CA VAL A 93 -15.09 -3.07 7.13
C VAL A 93 -15.41 -2.05 8.21
N ILE A 94 -15.70 -0.79 7.83
CA ILE A 94 -16.00 0.29 8.78
C ILE A 94 -17.20 -0.06 9.67
N GLU A 95 -18.26 -0.62 9.09
CA GLU A 95 -19.47 -1.04 9.83
C GLU A 95 -19.18 -2.11 10.90
N ARG A 96 -18.14 -2.92 10.69
CA ARG A 96 -17.77 -4.03 11.57
C ARG A 96 -16.64 -3.69 12.54
N LEU A 97 -15.89 -2.60 12.32
CA LEU A 97 -14.73 -2.20 13.12
C LEU A 97 -15.05 -2.09 14.62
N ALA A 98 -16.18 -1.48 14.98
CA ALA A 98 -16.56 -1.30 16.37
C ALA A 98 -16.80 -2.65 17.08
N ALA A 99 -17.46 -3.60 16.42
CA ALA A 99 -17.68 -4.94 16.98
C ALA A 99 -16.36 -5.71 17.13
N ALA A 100 -15.48 -5.64 16.13
CA ALA A 100 -14.16 -6.25 16.19
C ALA A 100 -13.32 -5.66 17.35
N LYS A 101 -13.40 -4.34 17.55
CA LYS A 101 -12.69 -3.65 18.63
C LYS A 101 -13.09 -4.17 20.01
N VAL A 102 -14.39 -4.36 20.24
CA VAL A 102 -14.90 -4.89 21.51
C VAL A 102 -14.30 -6.27 21.80
N GLU A 103 -14.22 -7.16 20.80
CA GLU A 103 -13.63 -8.49 20.97
C GLU A 103 -12.12 -8.44 21.19
N VAL A 104 -11.40 -7.57 20.48
CA VAL A 104 -9.96 -7.35 20.69
C VAL A 104 -9.70 -6.82 22.11
N ASP A 105 -10.45 -5.82 22.57
CA ASP A 105 -10.30 -5.23 23.91
C ASP A 105 -10.53 -6.28 25.00
N LYS A 106 -11.52 -7.18 24.83
CA LYS A 106 -11.77 -8.29 25.76
C LYS A 106 -10.57 -9.20 25.92
N ILE A 107 -9.90 -9.56 24.81
CA ILE A 107 -8.71 -10.42 24.83
C ILE A 107 -7.58 -9.75 25.64
N PHE A 108 -7.33 -8.46 25.41
CA PHE A 108 -6.25 -7.74 26.10
C PHE A 108 -6.58 -7.35 27.54
N ALA A 109 -7.86 -7.24 27.89
CA ALA A 109 -8.31 -6.99 29.25
C ALA A 109 -8.24 -8.24 30.15
N ASP A 110 -8.23 -9.44 29.57
CA ASP A 110 -8.12 -10.70 30.32
C ASP A 110 -6.70 -10.91 30.87
N LYS A 111 -6.55 -10.62 32.17
CA LYS A 111 -5.29 -10.74 32.92
C LYS A 111 -4.91 -12.19 33.25
N THR A 112 -5.79 -13.16 33.01
CA THR A 112 -5.49 -14.58 33.24
C THR A 112 -4.73 -15.20 32.07
N MET A 113 -4.79 -14.58 30.88
CA MET A 113 -4.08 -15.03 29.69
C MET A 113 -2.62 -14.57 29.67
N THR A 114 -1.75 -15.44 29.17
CA THR A 114 -0.40 -15.08 28.74
C THR A 114 -0.43 -14.32 27.42
N ARG A 115 0.65 -13.60 27.08
CA ARG A 115 0.78 -12.91 25.79
C ARG A 115 0.66 -13.84 24.58
N THR A 116 1.18 -15.07 24.70
CA THR A 116 1.06 -16.09 23.65
C THR A 116 -0.40 -16.47 23.42
N GLN A 117 -1.15 -16.73 24.49
CA GLN A 117 -2.58 -17.04 24.40
C GLN A 117 -3.40 -15.88 23.83
N GLN A 118 -3.10 -14.64 24.21
CA GLN A 118 -3.74 -13.46 23.63
C GLN A 118 -3.48 -13.37 22.12
N LYS A 119 -2.24 -13.61 21.68
CA LYS A 119 -1.89 -13.63 20.25
C LYS A 119 -2.67 -14.72 19.51
N ASP A 120 -2.74 -15.93 20.04
CA ASP A 120 -3.47 -17.04 19.41
C ASP A 120 -4.97 -16.73 19.31
N LYS A 121 -5.55 -16.09 20.33
CA LYS A 121 -6.94 -15.63 20.31
C LYS A 121 -7.19 -14.53 19.27
N VAL A 122 -6.25 -13.60 19.11
CA VAL A 122 -6.31 -12.59 18.05
C VAL A 122 -6.22 -13.25 16.66
N GLU A 123 -5.36 -14.24 16.47
CA GLU A 123 -5.28 -14.98 15.20
C GLU A 123 -6.58 -15.75 14.90
N GLU A 124 -7.24 -16.30 15.93
CA GLU A 124 -8.58 -16.88 15.76
C GLU A 124 -9.60 -15.81 15.36
N LEU A 125 -9.54 -14.63 16.00
CA LEU A 125 -10.46 -13.52 15.74
C LEU A 125 -10.35 -13.00 14.29
N LYS A 126 -9.16 -13.06 13.67
CA LYS A 126 -8.96 -12.72 12.26
C LYS A 126 -9.77 -13.59 11.30
N LYS A 127 -10.20 -14.79 11.70
CA LYS A 127 -11.09 -15.62 10.86
C LYS A 127 -12.50 -15.00 10.76
N THR A 128 -12.93 -14.28 11.79
CA THR A 128 -14.23 -13.59 11.85
C THR A 128 -14.14 -12.13 11.39
N TYR A 129 -12.98 -11.51 11.60
CA TYR A 129 -12.71 -10.10 11.33
C TYR A 129 -11.38 -9.92 10.58
N PRO A 130 -11.27 -10.41 9.33
CA PRO A 130 -9.98 -10.51 8.65
C PRO A 130 -9.33 -9.16 8.35
N GLN A 131 -10.12 -8.13 8.04
CA GLN A 131 -9.60 -6.79 7.72
C GLN A 131 -9.65 -5.87 8.93
N GLU A 132 -10.65 -6.02 9.79
CA GLU A 132 -10.91 -5.13 10.92
C GLU A 132 -9.81 -5.26 11.98
N VAL A 133 -9.36 -6.48 12.30
CA VAL A 133 -8.31 -6.70 13.32
C VAL A 133 -6.99 -6.03 12.92
N GLU A 134 -6.54 -6.22 11.69
CA GLU A 134 -5.32 -5.58 11.18
C GLU A 134 -5.49 -4.05 11.11
N THR A 135 -6.67 -3.57 10.70
CA THR A 135 -6.98 -2.13 10.67
C THR A 135 -6.91 -1.52 12.07
N LEU A 136 -7.42 -2.21 13.09
CA LEU A 136 -7.38 -1.75 14.47
C LEU A 136 -5.94 -1.66 15.00
N PHE A 137 -5.08 -2.63 14.68
CA PHE A 137 -3.66 -2.54 15.04
C PHE A 137 -2.93 -1.42 14.31
N TYR A 138 -3.23 -1.22 13.03
CA TYR A 138 -2.70 -0.10 12.27
C TYR A 138 -3.09 1.25 12.92
N ILE A 139 -4.39 1.44 13.23
CA ILE A 139 -4.88 2.65 13.90
C ILE A 139 -4.23 2.81 15.28
N GLY A 140 -4.15 1.75 16.08
CA GLY A 140 -3.50 1.78 17.39
C GLY A 140 -2.04 2.23 17.32
N GLY A 141 -1.29 1.73 16.32
CA GLY A 141 0.09 2.13 16.06
C GLY A 141 0.27 3.61 15.74
N LEU A 142 -0.77 4.32 15.30
CA LEU A 142 -0.72 5.79 15.11
C LEU A 142 -0.66 6.54 16.45
N PHE A 143 -1.16 5.94 17.54
CA PHE A 143 -1.22 6.54 18.87
C PHE A 143 -0.13 6.02 19.82
N GLU A 144 0.51 4.90 19.49
CA GLU A 144 1.71 4.44 20.17
C GLU A 144 2.86 5.42 19.89
N HIS A 145 3.07 6.36 20.82
CA HIS A 145 4.25 7.24 20.80
C HIS A 145 5.50 6.38 20.58
N HIS A 146 6.34 6.80 19.63
CA HIS A 146 7.71 6.30 19.44
C HIS A 146 8.57 6.46 20.71
N LYS A 147 8.30 5.69 21.76
CA LYS A 147 9.22 5.50 22.88
C LYS A 147 10.27 4.50 22.44
N GLY A 148 11.23 4.95 21.64
CA GLY A 148 12.50 4.23 21.46
C GLY A 148 12.96 3.95 20.04
N ARG A 149 12.84 4.89 19.09
CA ARG A 149 13.92 4.98 18.07
C ARG A 149 15.16 5.53 18.76
N LYS A 150 15.83 4.71 19.57
CA LYS A 150 17.26 4.90 19.79
C LYS A 150 17.87 4.66 18.41
N HIS A 151 18.32 5.74 17.78
CA HIS A 151 19.32 5.63 16.72
C HIS A 151 20.47 4.80 17.30
N GLU A 152 20.54 3.51 16.95
CA GLU A 152 21.80 2.79 17.00
C GLU A 152 22.74 3.54 16.04
N LYS A 153 23.64 4.33 16.63
CA LYS A 153 24.77 4.87 15.89
C LYS A 153 25.52 3.68 15.28
N PRO A 154 25.90 3.72 14.01
CA PRO A 154 26.77 2.70 13.45
C PRO A 154 28.09 2.74 14.24
N LYS A 155 28.48 1.59 14.82
CA LYS A 155 29.87 1.36 15.27
C LYS A 155 30.76 1.32 14.03
N ASN A 156 31.12 2.49 13.51
CA ASN A 156 32.22 2.61 12.58
C ASN A 156 33.52 2.75 13.38
N GLY A 157 34.47 1.88 13.05
CA GLY A 157 35.73 1.74 13.73
C GLY A 157 36.58 2.99 13.70
N SER A 158 37.21 3.25 14.84
CA SER A 158 38.39 4.09 14.96
C SER A 158 39.15 3.64 16.20
N GLU A 159 39.91 2.55 16.08
CA GLU A 159 41.11 2.37 16.89
C GLU A 159 42.31 2.66 15.98
N GLU A 160 42.51 3.96 15.75
CA GLU A 160 43.84 4.47 15.44
C GLU A 160 44.72 4.24 16.66
N GLY A 161 45.83 3.55 16.43
CA GLY A 161 46.76 3.16 17.47
C GLY A 161 47.40 4.34 18.21
N LYS A 162 47.75 4.06 19.47
CA LYS A 162 48.96 4.57 20.11
C LYS A 162 49.15 3.86 21.46
N GLY A 163 50.23 3.09 21.58
CA GLY A 163 50.82 2.78 22.87
C GLY A 163 51.38 1.36 23.00
N GLY A 164 52.66 1.15 22.70
CA GLY A 164 53.35 -0.09 23.01
C GLY A 164 54.77 -0.18 22.46
N LYS A 165 55.71 0.55 23.08
CA LYS A 165 57.15 0.46 22.82
C LYS A 165 57.75 -0.81 23.48
N ARG A 166 58.74 -1.42 22.79
CA ARG A 166 59.90 -2.23 23.31
C ARG A 166 59.58 -3.67 23.74
N ASN A 167 60.36 -4.72 23.43
CA ASN A 167 61.76 -4.90 23.03
C ASN A 167 61.94 -6.19 22.19
N LYS A 168 62.94 -6.21 21.29
CA LYS A 168 63.71 -7.41 20.89
C LYS A 168 64.98 -7.42 21.73
N HIS A 169 65.36 -8.57 22.29
CA HIS A 169 66.73 -9.08 22.49
C HIS A 169 66.70 -10.25 23.49
N HIS A 170 66.78 -11.49 22.99
CA HIS A 170 67.89 -12.45 23.15
C HIS A 170 67.51 -13.74 22.42
#